data_AF-A0A3D2F8A5-F1
#
_entry.id   AF-A0A3D2F8A5-F1
#
_cell.length_a   1.000
_cell.length_b   1.000
_cell.length_c   1.000
_cell.angle_alpha   90.00
_cell.angle_beta   90.00
_cell.angle_gamma   90.00
#
_symmetry.space_group_name_H-M   'P 1'
#
loop_
_entity.id
_entity.type
_entity.pdbx_description
1 polymer ?
#
loop_
_entity_poly.entity_id
_entity_poly.type
_entity_poly.pdbx_seq_one_letter_code
_entity_poly.pdbx_strand_id
1 'polypeptide(L)'
;FSEITTRITERKSGPLEVGQADGIACRSIEMFEAFGFAEKVLKESYWVNEVGFWRPNPDGTGLHRADRIQDVEDDLSEMPHV
;
A
#
# COMPACT_ATOMS: atom_id res chain seq x y z
N PHE A 1 17.92 1.39 25.50
CA PHE A 1 19.09 1.86 24.72
C PHE A 1 19.37 3.33 25.02
N SER A 2 19.60 3.68 26.30
CA SER A 2 19.96 5.05 26.69
C SER A 2 21.38 5.44 26.24
N GLU A 3 22.19 4.45 25.87
CA GLU A 3 23.55 4.54 25.35
C GLU A 3 23.61 4.88 23.85
N ILE A 4 22.52 4.70 23.10
CA ILE A 4 22.50 4.96 21.66
C ILE A 4 22.12 6.43 21.41
N THR A 5 23.05 7.18 20.83
CA THR A 5 22.78 8.55 20.36
C THR A 5 22.27 8.51 18.92
N THR A 6 21.01 8.92 18.70
CA THR A 6 20.37 8.93 17.38
C THR A 6 20.16 10.37 16.88
N ARG A 7 20.40 10.63 15.59
CA ARG A 7 20.16 11.92 14.92
C ARG A 7 19.52 11.68 13.56
N ILE A 8 18.53 12.52 13.19
CA ILE A 8 17.89 12.55 11.87
C ILE A 8 17.97 13.99 11.32
N THR A 9 18.28 14.15 10.04
CA THR A 9 18.40 15.46 9.37
C THR A 9 17.65 15.44 8.05
N GLU A 10 16.89 16.50 7.75
CA GLU A 10 16.17 16.71 6.49
C GLU A 10 16.47 18.13 6.00
N ARG A 11 16.63 18.31 4.68
CA ARG A 11 16.93 19.60 4.05
C ARG A 11 15.67 20.44 3.85
N LYS A 12 14.52 19.81 3.60
CA LYS A 12 13.23 20.49 3.46
C LYS A 12 12.88 21.20 4.77
N SER A 13 12.21 22.34 4.64
CA SER A 13 11.87 23.20 5.78
C SER A 13 10.83 22.61 6.72
N GLY A 14 10.20 21.49 6.37
CA GLY A 14 9.14 20.85 7.14
C GLY A 14 8.72 19.51 6.55
N PRO A 15 7.73 18.85 7.18
CA PRO A 15 7.17 17.60 6.68
C PRO A 15 6.52 17.79 5.30
N LEU A 16 6.49 16.71 4.52
CA LEU A 16 5.74 16.69 3.27
C LEU A 16 4.25 16.54 3.56
N GLU A 17 3.45 17.43 2.98
CA GLU A 17 1.99 17.30 2.99
C GLU A 17 1.49 16.29 1.97
N VAL A 18 2.21 16.13 0.84
CA VAL A 18 1.92 15.16 -0.21
C VAL A 18 3.21 14.44 -0.61
N GLY A 19 3.20 13.11 -0.45
CA GLY A 19 4.28 12.22 -0.83
C GLY A 19 4.22 11.79 -2.30
N GLN A 20 5.20 10.97 -2.71
CA GLN A 20 5.25 10.38 -4.06
C GLN A 20 4.82 8.90 -4.09
N ALA A 21 4.85 8.23 -2.92
CA ALA A 21 4.49 6.84 -2.76
C ALA A 21 3.16 6.75 -1.99
N ASP A 22 2.36 5.76 -2.34
CA ASP A 22 1.01 5.53 -1.81
C ASP A 22 0.74 4.06 -1.47
N GLY A 23 1.28 3.10 -2.23
CA GLY A 23 1.08 1.67 -1.97
C GLY A 23 1.85 1.13 -0.74
N ILE A 24 1.16 0.35 0.09
CA ILE A 24 1.66 -0.24 1.33
C ILE A 24 1.35 -1.74 1.35
N ALA A 25 2.37 -2.55 1.06
CA ALA A 25 2.25 -4.01 1.08
C ALA A 25 1.78 -4.56 2.45
N CYS A 26 1.11 -5.71 2.43
CA CYS A 26 0.64 -6.42 3.63
C CYS A 26 1.72 -6.52 4.73
N ARG A 27 2.94 -6.90 4.34
CA ARG A 27 4.07 -7.06 5.28
C ARG A 27 4.53 -5.76 5.93
N SER A 28 4.33 -4.62 5.26
CA SER A 28 4.61 -3.30 5.83
C SER A 28 3.58 -2.92 6.88
N ILE A 29 2.31 -3.31 6.70
CA ILE A 29 1.28 -3.13 7.72
C ILE A 29 1.57 -3.99 8.96
N GLU A 30 2.05 -5.22 8.80
CA GLU A 30 2.52 -6.03 9.93
C GLU A 30 3.65 -5.34 10.72
N MET A 31 4.58 -4.69 10.03
CA MET A 31 5.62 -3.88 10.67
C MET A 31 5.01 -2.67 11.40
N PHE A 32 4.03 -1.99 10.80
CA PHE A 32 3.34 -0.87 11.45
C PHE A 32 2.55 -1.31 12.70
N GLU A 33 2.07 -2.55 12.73
CA GLU A 33 1.46 -3.15 13.92
C GLU A 33 2.50 -3.33 15.02
N ALA A 34 3.70 -3.83 14.69
CA ALA A 34 4.81 -3.91 15.64
C ALA A 34 5.25 -2.53 16.19
N PHE A 35 5.05 -1.45 15.42
CA PHE A 35 5.25 -0.07 15.87
C PHE A 35 4.01 0.58 16.51
N GLY A 36 2.88 -0.12 16.56
CA GLY A 36 1.66 0.30 17.28
C GLY A 36 0.81 1.36 16.56
N PHE A 37 0.87 1.45 15.23
CA PHE A 37 0.08 2.44 14.48
C PHE A 37 -0.66 1.90 13.24
N ALA A 38 -0.69 0.59 13.01
CA ALA A 38 -1.39 -0.01 11.87
C ALA A 38 -2.88 0.35 11.83
N GLU A 39 -3.60 0.28 12.95
CA GLU A 39 -5.04 0.58 13.00
C GLU A 39 -5.37 1.97 12.42
N LYS A 40 -4.54 2.98 12.73
CA LYS A 40 -4.74 4.34 12.23
C LYS A 40 -4.55 4.40 10.71
N VAL A 41 -3.49 3.76 10.20
CA VAL A 41 -3.22 3.67 8.75
C VAL A 41 -4.39 3.01 8.05
N LEU A 42 -4.85 1.86 8.55
CA LEU A 42 -5.93 1.08 7.92
C LEU A 42 -7.28 1.82 7.86
N LYS A 43 -7.56 2.70 8.82
CA LYS A 43 -8.79 3.53 8.82
C LYS A 43 -8.73 4.68 7.81
N GLU A 44 -7.54 5.11 7.41
CA GLU A 44 -7.33 6.25 6.52
C GLU A 44 -7.00 5.82 5.07
N SER A 45 -6.49 4.59 4.89
CA SER A 45 -6.08 4.06 3.58
C SER A 45 -7.21 3.45 2.75
N TYR A 46 -6.98 3.33 1.44
CA TYR A 46 -7.83 2.60 0.50
C TYR A 46 -7.40 1.14 0.42
N TRP A 47 -8.32 0.19 0.55
CA TRP A 47 -7.96 -1.23 0.52
C TRP A 47 -8.00 -1.78 -0.90
N VAL A 48 -6.88 -2.34 -1.35
CA VAL A 48 -6.78 -2.99 -2.66
C VAL A 48 -7.21 -4.45 -2.49
N ASN A 49 -8.39 -4.80 -3.01
CA ASN A 49 -8.97 -6.13 -2.82
C ASN A 49 -8.96 -6.98 -4.09
N GLU A 50 -9.09 -6.36 -5.27
CA GLU A 50 -9.15 -7.02 -6.57
C GLU A 50 -8.39 -6.21 -7.63
N VAL A 51 -7.76 -6.91 -8.57
CA VAL A 51 -7.14 -6.31 -9.75
C VAL A 51 -7.92 -6.71 -11.01
N GLY A 52 -8.42 -5.72 -11.74
CA GLY A 52 -9.13 -5.92 -12.99
C GLY A 52 -8.22 -5.68 -14.20
N PHE A 53 -8.14 -6.66 -15.10
CA PHE A 53 -7.35 -6.53 -16.33
C PHE A 53 -8.29 -6.21 -17.50
N TRP A 54 -7.96 -5.16 -18.25
CA TRP A 54 -8.68 -4.74 -19.43
C TRP A 54 -7.80 -4.87 -20.67
N ARG A 55 -8.39 -5.31 -21.78
CA ARG A 55 -7.70 -5.48 -23.06
C ARG A 55 -8.51 -4.85 -24.20
N PRO A 56 -7.87 -4.41 -25.29
CA PRO A 56 -8.57 -3.97 -26.49
C PRO A 56 -9.46 -5.07 -27.06
N ASN A 57 -10.59 -4.68 -27.65
CA ASN A 57 -11.40 -5.62 -28.43
C ASN A 57 -10.65 -6.10 -29.68
N PRO A 58 -10.93 -7.32 -30.19
CA PRO A 58 -10.27 -7.83 -31.40
C PRO A 58 -10.47 -6.94 -32.64
N ASP A 59 -11.58 -6.20 -32.70
CA ASP A 59 -11.91 -5.25 -33.77
C ASP A 59 -11.24 -3.87 -33.60
N GLY A 60 -10.45 -3.68 -32.55
CA GLY A 60 -9.76 -2.44 -32.23
C GLY A 60 -10.67 -1.34 -31.65
N THR A 61 -11.94 -1.63 -31.37
CA THR A 61 -12.89 -0.64 -30.85
C THR A 61 -13.09 -0.80 -29.36
N GLY A 62 -12.55 0.12 -28.56
CA GLY A 62 -12.75 0.12 -27.10
C GLY A 62 -12.03 -1.00 -26.35
N LEU A 63 -12.44 -1.20 -25.09
CA LEU A 63 -11.85 -2.16 -24.15
C LEU A 63 -12.92 -3.12 -23.62
N HIS A 64 -12.54 -4.37 -23.37
CA HIS A 64 -13.32 -5.31 -22.56
C HIS A 64 -12.52 -5.75 -21.34
N ARG A 65 -13.22 -6.14 -20.28
CA ARG A 65 -12.58 -6.73 -19.09
C ARG A 65 -12.15 -8.14 -19.47
N ALA A 66 -10.85 -8.37 -19.51
CA ALA A 66 -10.26 -9.64 -19.89
C ALA A 66 -10.15 -10.59 -18.70
N ASP A 67 -9.92 -10.06 -17.50
CA ASP A 67 -9.73 -10.86 -16.31
C ASP A 67 -9.99 -10.04 -15.03
N ARG A 68 -10.14 -10.74 -13.91
CA ARG A 68 -10.19 -10.18 -12.56
C ARG A 68 -9.66 -11.20 -11.56
N ILE A 69 -8.69 -10.77 -10.77
CA ILE A 69 -8.08 -11.60 -9.71
C ILE A 69 -8.22 -10.93 -8.35
N GLN A 70 -8.13 -11.73 -7.29
CA GLN A 70 -7.90 -11.25 -5.94
C GLN A 70 -6.50 -10.67 -5.83
N ASP A 71 -6.36 -9.56 -5.11
CA ASP A 71 -5.08 -8.85 -5.00
C ASP A 71 -4.07 -9.57 -4.08
N VAL A 72 -4.54 -10.10 -2.95
CA VAL A 72 -3.73 -10.81 -1.95
C VAL A 72 -4.14 -12.27 -1.91
N GLU A 73 -3.19 -13.20 -2.09
CA GLU A 73 -3.47 -14.64 -1.97
C GLU A 73 -3.94 -15.01 -0.54
N ASP A 74 -4.81 -16.01 -0.46
CA ASP A 74 -5.25 -16.56 0.82
C ASP A 74 -4.05 -17.05 1.65
N ASP A 75 -4.14 -16.90 2.97
CA ASP A 75 -3.10 -17.27 3.93
C ASP A 75 -1.75 -16.53 3.79
N LEU A 76 -1.65 -15.49 2.94
CA LEU A 76 -0.40 -14.72 2.79
C LEU A 76 -0.11 -13.81 4.00
N SER A 77 -1.14 -13.17 4.55
CA SER A 77 -1.03 -12.19 5.64
C SER A 77 -2.39 -11.94 6.30
N GLU A 78 -2.39 -11.68 7.62
CA GLU A 78 -3.57 -11.21 8.35
C GLU A 78 -3.89 -9.73 8.09
N MET A 79 -2.91 -8.98 7.56
CA MET A 79 -3.02 -7.56 7.22
C MET A 79 -3.35 -7.37 5.73
N PRO A 80 -4.18 -6.36 5.38
CA PRO A 80 -4.55 -6.09 3.98
C PRO A 80 -3.43 -5.36 3.21
N HIS A 81 -3.52 -5.41 1.88
CA HIS A 81 -2.80 -4.51 0.98
C HIS A 81 -3.60 -3.21 0.83
N VAL A 82 -2.93 -2.09 1.03
CA VAL A 82 -3.55 -0.75 0.97
C VAL A 82 -2.71 0.25 0.19
#